data_AF-A0A6G7PBT7-F1
#
_entry.id   AF-A0A6G7PBT7-F1
#
_cell.length_a   1.000
_cell.length_b   1.000
_cell.length_c   1.000
_cell.angle_alpha   90.00
_cell.angle_beta   90.00
_cell.angle_gamma   90.00
#
_symmetry.space_group_name_H-M   'P 1'
#
loop_
_entity.id
_entity.type
_entity.pdbx_description
1 polymer ?
#
loop_
_entity_poly.entity_id
_entity_poly.type
_entity_poly.pdbx_seq_one_letter_code
_entity_poly.pdbx_strand_id
1 'polypeptide(L)'
;MSTPPPPGPEQPQGPQGQYPAPPPQDPHAQAPHPRDPYAQSPYPQGAYPPGAYPPAPYGAWNPYPHPPRPAHNGVAIAALVLGVLCFLPAVGLVLGLVALRQIKKRGERGRGMAIAGVALSTLGLVLWALAIPTGVASEVWEGFKEGAAEETLSVKKGQCFDSPGGSLEGETYDLDIVDCDGEHDGEAFATVTVPDGSYPGDDRLTGIAEDKCYALQGDYAMDVWAVPDHVDVYYLTPTRQSWRLGDREITCVFGNTDGKGTLTGSLRNDATTLDADQLAYLESVRDLDAVLDREPEAYAEDDLDANTAWAAEVRDAVAAQSEALRAHTWTGDAEQPVAALVEELRTARGHWAKAATAGGPDAFYEHYDAGYAFYDGARTIDVREALGLDTSPPEYDYDGGEDSGGDLDV
;
A
#
# COMPACT_ATOMS: atom_id res chain seq x y z
N MET A 1 17.50 -23.43 -52.42
CA MET A 1 18.93 -23.69 -52.21
C MET A 1 19.61 -22.36 -51.99
N SER A 2 19.77 -21.98 -50.72
CA SER A 2 20.42 -20.73 -50.31
C SER A 2 21.56 -21.10 -49.37
N THR A 3 22.73 -20.56 -49.68
CA THR A 3 24.03 -20.79 -49.04
C THR A 3 24.09 -20.18 -47.63
N PRO A 4 24.69 -20.87 -46.64
CA PRO A 4 24.90 -20.30 -45.30
C PRO A 4 26.06 -19.26 -45.28
N PRO A 5 26.02 -18.28 -44.36
CA PRO A 5 27.06 -17.26 -44.22
C PRO A 5 28.35 -17.81 -43.57
N PRO A 6 29.51 -17.15 -43.76
CA PRO A 6 30.81 -17.63 -43.29
C PRO A 6 31.03 -17.37 -41.77
N PRO A 7 31.86 -18.19 -41.10
CA PRO A 7 32.19 -17.99 -39.69
C PRO A 7 33.11 -16.77 -39.49
N GLY A 8 32.82 -16.00 -38.44
CA GLY A 8 33.62 -14.85 -38.00
C GLY A 8 34.89 -15.24 -37.24
N PRO A 9 35.80 -14.28 -36.99
CA PRO A 9 37.14 -14.55 -36.45
C PRO A 9 37.15 -14.89 -34.96
N GLU A 10 38.00 -15.87 -34.62
CA GLU A 10 38.24 -16.40 -33.28
C GLU A 10 38.85 -15.33 -32.35
N GLN A 11 38.27 -15.15 -31.15
CA GLN A 11 38.87 -14.36 -30.08
C GLN A 11 39.83 -15.21 -29.21
N PRO A 12 40.93 -14.65 -28.67
CA PRO A 12 41.91 -15.40 -27.89
C PRO A 12 41.39 -15.82 -26.51
N GLN A 13 41.62 -17.08 -26.17
CA GLN A 13 41.30 -17.69 -24.87
C GLN A 13 42.19 -17.13 -23.75
N GLY A 14 41.59 -16.52 -22.73
CA GLY A 14 42.22 -16.20 -21.46
C GLY A 14 42.32 -17.42 -20.52
N PRO A 15 43.17 -17.39 -19.47
CA PRO A 15 43.41 -18.55 -18.61
C PRO A 15 42.18 -18.88 -17.75
N GLN A 16 41.82 -20.17 -17.74
CA GLN A 16 40.70 -20.73 -16.98
C GLN A 16 40.96 -20.69 -15.47
N GLY A 17 40.13 -19.93 -14.75
CA GLY A 17 39.99 -20.05 -13.29
C GLY A 17 39.07 -21.22 -12.94
N GLN A 18 39.54 -22.13 -12.08
CA GLN A 18 38.74 -23.22 -11.54
C GLN A 18 37.66 -22.68 -10.60
N TYR A 19 36.40 -22.80 -11.02
CA TYR A 19 35.25 -22.72 -10.12
C TYR A 19 34.94 -24.14 -9.57
N PRO A 20 34.79 -24.33 -8.25
CA PRO A 20 34.35 -25.61 -7.72
C PRO A 20 32.85 -25.84 -7.99
N ALA A 21 32.51 -27.08 -8.34
CA ALA A 21 31.17 -27.55 -8.65
C ALA A 21 30.22 -27.58 -7.42
N PRO A 22 28.90 -27.44 -7.63
CA PRO A 22 27.91 -27.64 -6.57
C PRO A 22 27.76 -29.15 -6.23
N PRO A 23 27.56 -29.53 -4.96
CA PRO A 23 27.38 -30.92 -4.56
C PRO A 23 25.92 -31.40 -4.81
N PRO A 24 25.72 -32.73 -4.99
CA PRO A 24 24.42 -33.30 -5.31
C PRO A 24 23.52 -33.42 -4.07
N GLN A 25 22.22 -33.20 -4.26
CA GLN A 25 21.17 -33.38 -3.25
C GLN A 25 20.69 -34.84 -3.24
N ASP A 26 20.66 -35.44 -2.05
CA ASP A 26 19.95 -36.69 -1.75
C ASP A 26 19.18 -36.48 -0.42
N PRO A 27 17.95 -37.00 -0.26
CA PRO A 27 16.99 -36.51 0.73
C PRO A 27 17.00 -37.31 2.04
N HIS A 28 16.59 -36.62 3.11
CA HIS A 28 16.30 -37.11 4.47
C HIS A 28 17.48 -37.36 5.44
N ALA A 29 17.80 -36.33 6.24
CA ALA A 29 18.15 -36.48 7.66
C ALA A 29 18.05 -35.13 8.40
N GLN A 30 17.09 -34.99 9.32
CA GLN A 30 17.02 -33.86 10.25
C GLN A 30 18.06 -34.04 11.37
N ALA A 31 18.88 -33.01 11.61
CA ALA A 31 19.75 -32.89 12.79
C ALA A 31 19.71 -31.45 13.37
N PRO A 32 19.85 -31.26 14.70
CA PRO A 32 19.53 -30.00 15.37
C PRO A 32 20.72 -29.04 15.45
N HIS A 33 20.46 -27.73 15.31
CA HIS A 33 21.46 -26.66 15.39
C HIS A 33 21.91 -26.35 16.84
N PRO A 34 23.20 -26.05 17.11
CA PRO A 34 23.70 -25.59 18.42
C PRO A 34 23.66 -24.05 18.57
N ARG A 35 23.38 -23.58 19.79
CA ARG A 35 23.48 -22.18 20.23
C ARG A 35 24.79 -21.93 20.99
N ASP A 36 25.46 -20.83 20.69
CA ASP A 36 26.63 -20.32 21.43
C ASP A 36 26.21 -19.50 22.68
N PRO A 37 26.81 -19.73 23.86
CA PRO A 37 26.68 -18.87 25.03
C PRO A 37 28.00 -18.18 25.44
N TYR A 38 27.94 -16.87 25.73
CA TYR A 38 29.05 -16.12 26.32
C TYR A 38 29.35 -16.56 27.77
N ALA A 39 30.63 -16.85 28.05
CA ALA A 39 31.13 -17.42 29.30
C ALA A 39 31.45 -16.37 30.39
N GLN A 40 31.10 -16.67 31.65
CA GLN A 40 31.59 -16.00 32.86
C GLN A 40 32.67 -16.84 33.56
N SER A 41 33.69 -16.18 34.13
CA SER A 41 34.86 -16.79 34.78
C SER A 41 34.69 -16.91 36.31
N PRO A 42 35.17 -17.99 36.97
CA PRO A 42 34.93 -18.24 38.40
C PRO A 42 36.10 -17.85 39.34
N TYR A 43 35.79 -17.47 40.58
CA TYR A 43 36.73 -17.36 41.70
C TYR A 43 36.32 -18.26 42.89
N PRO A 44 37.26 -18.76 43.73
CA PRO A 44 37.06 -19.93 44.56
C PRO A 44 36.49 -19.66 45.97
N GLN A 45 35.76 -20.66 46.48
CA GLN A 45 35.14 -20.74 47.80
C GLN A 45 36.12 -21.18 48.90
N GLY A 46 36.10 -20.50 50.04
CA GLY A 46 36.79 -20.90 51.27
C GLY A 46 35.81 -21.24 52.40
N ALA A 47 35.97 -22.42 53.00
CA ALA A 47 35.12 -22.99 54.05
C ALA A 47 35.48 -22.48 55.46
N TYR A 48 34.47 -22.27 56.33
CA TYR A 48 34.63 -22.06 57.77
C TYR A 48 33.61 -22.89 58.59
N PRO A 49 33.97 -23.35 59.81
CA PRO A 49 33.21 -24.34 60.59
C PRO A 49 32.11 -23.74 61.50
N PRO A 50 31.17 -24.56 62.01
CA PRO A 50 29.95 -24.08 62.70
C PRO A 50 30.15 -23.84 64.21
N GLY A 51 29.67 -22.70 64.71
CA GLY A 51 29.65 -22.33 66.13
C GLY A 51 28.23 -22.08 66.65
N ALA A 52 27.91 -22.64 67.81
CA ALA A 52 26.59 -22.70 68.43
C ALA A 52 26.17 -21.41 69.18
N TYR A 53 24.84 -21.20 69.25
CA TYR A 53 24.09 -20.05 69.81
C TYR A 53 24.19 -19.86 71.33
N PRO A 54 23.97 -18.62 71.80
CA PRO A 54 22.95 -18.40 72.84
C PRO A 54 21.90 -17.29 72.50
N PRO A 55 20.65 -17.34 73.01
CA PRO A 55 19.55 -16.46 72.58
C PRO A 55 19.34 -15.18 73.42
N ALA A 56 18.99 -14.09 72.72
CA ALA A 56 18.23 -12.87 73.06
C ALA A 56 18.63 -11.99 74.28
N PRO A 57 18.52 -10.65 74.14
CA PRO A 57 17.24 -9.99 74.44
C PRO A 57 16.77 -9.01 73.35
N TYR A 58 15.46 -8.98 73.12
CA TYR A 58 14.77 -8.07 72.21
C TYR A 58 14.93 -6.62 72.65
N GLY A 59 15.67 -5.83 71.86
CA GLY A 59 15.65 -4.38 71.89
C GLY A 59 14.72 -3.85 70.81
N ALA A 60 13.58 -3.31 71.22
CA ALA A 60 12.61 -2.65 70.35
C ALA A 60 13.25 -1.43 69.66
N TRP A 61 13.40 -1.50 68.33
CA TRP A 61 13.85 -0.37 67.52
C TRP A 61 12.65 0.52 67.20
N ASN A 62 12.68 1.70 67.80
CA ASN A 62 11.76 2.80 67.57
C ASN A 62 12.07 3.42 66.18
N PRO A 63 11.12 3.46 65.23
CA PRO A 63 11.36 4.10 63.94
C PRO A 63 11.44 5.63 64.12
N TYR A 64 12.56 6.20 63.71
CA TYR A 64 12.72 7.66 63.63
C TYR A 64 11.73 8.19 62.57
N PRO A 65 10.79 9.08 62.91
CA PRO A 65 9.87 9.64 61.92
C PRO A 65 10.66 10.48 60.90
N HIS A 66 10.67 10.04 59.65
CA HIS A 66 11.04 10.90 58.53
C HIS A 66 9.90 11.89 58.29
N PRO A 67 10.17 13.22 58.24
CA PRO A 67 9.14 14.17 57.89
C PRO A 67 8.66 13.91 56.44
N PRO A 68 7.34 13.89 56.16
CA PRO A 68 6.84 13.72 54.81
C PRO A 68 7.33 14.86 53.91
N ARG A 69 7.89 14.53 52.75
CA ARG A 69 8.21 15.53 51.71
C ARG A 69 6.88 16.03 51.13
N PRO A 70 6.60 17.35 51.12
CA PRO A 70 5.36 17.88 50.55
C PRO A 70 5.29 17.60 49.04
N ALA A 71 4.13 17.11 48.58
CA ALA A 71 3.85 16.78 47.18
C ALA A 71 3.89 18.02 46.26
N HIS A 72 4.21 17.80 44.98
CA HIS A 72 4.20 18.83 43.94
C HIS A 72 2.75 19.17 43.55
N ASN A 73 2.42 20.44 43.39
CA ASN A 73 1.07 20.85 42.97
C ASN A 73 0.89 20.65 41.45
N GLY A 74 0.05 19.69 41.05
CA GLY A 74 -0.22 19.38 39.63
C GLY A 74 -0.79 20.55 38.82
N VAL A 75 -1.49 21.49 39.47
CA VAL A 75 -1.99 22.73 38.84
C VAL A 75 -0.84 23.66 38.47
N ALA A 76 0.27 23.65 39.21
CA ALA A 76 1.47 24.42 38.85
C ALA A 76 2.20 23.84 37.63
N ILE A 77 2.16 22.52 37.44
CA ILE A 77 2.71 21.85 36.25
C ILE A 77 1.81 22.15 35.05
N ALA A 78 0.49 21.99 35.19
CA ALA A 78 -0.46 22.33 34.14
C ALA A 78 -0.36 23.81 33.72
N ALA A 79 -0.20 24.74 34.67
CA ALA A 79 -0.01 26.16 34.37
C ALA A 79 1.32 26.46 33.66
N LEU A 80 2.39 25.72 33.95
CA LEU A 80 3.67 25.85 33.25
C LEU A 80 3.56 25.31 31.82
N VAL A 81 2.99 24.12 31.63
CA VAL A 81 2.82 23.49 30.31
C VAL A 81 1.90 24.32 29.42
N LEU A 82 0.76 24.80 29.95
CA LEU A 82 -0.16 25.67 29.20
C LEU A 82 0.43 27.06 28.93
N GLY A 83 1.26 27.58 29.84
CA GLY A 83 1.96 28.85 29.65
C GLY A 83 3.09 28.77 28.62
N VAL A 84 3.76 27.61 28.51
CA VAL A 84 4.81 27.35 27.52
C VAL A 84 4.22 27.05 26.15
N LEU A 85 3.11 26.30 26.08
CA LEU A 85 2.49 25.90 24.82
C LEU A 85 1.61 26.99 24.19
N CYS A 86 1.46 28.16 24.80
CA CYS A 86 0.83 29.37 24.23
C CYS A 86 -0.62 29.25 23.68
N PHE A 87 -1.27 28.07 23.74
CA PHE A 87 -2.57 27.85 23.10
C PHE A 87 -3.73 28.58 23.79
N LEU A 88 -3.64 28.87 25.09
CA LEU A 88 -4.65 29.62 25.85
C LEU A 88 -3.98 30.41 27.00
N PRO A 89 -3.29 31.53 26.72
CA PRO A 89 -2.52 32.24 27.73
C PRO A 89 -3.42 32.79 28.85
N ALA A 90 -4.71 33.04 28.57
CA ALA A 90 -5.70 33.39 29.59
C ALA A 90 -5.97 32.25 30.59
N VAL A 91 -6.03 30.99 30.13
CA VAL A 91 -6.29 29.82 30.97
C VAL A 91 -5.05 29.49 31.82
N GLY A 92 -3.86 29.55 31.22
CA GLY A 92 -2.58 29.41 31.93
C GLY A 92 -2.41 30.44 33.05
N LEU A 93 -2.80 31.70 32.78
CA LEU A 93 -2.78 32.78 33.78
C LEU A 93 -3.72 32.51 34.97
N VAL A 94 -4.97 32.12 34.68
CA VAL A 94 -5.97 31.83 35.73
C VAL A 94 -5.53 30.64 36.59
N LEU A 95 -5.08 29.56 35.97
CA LEU A 95 -4.60 28.37 36.68
C LEU A 95 -3.33 28.65 37.49
N GLY A 96 -2.40 29.44 36.96
CA GLY A 96 -1.21 29.89 37.69
C GLY A 96 -1.55 30.71 38.93
N LEU A 97 -2.51 31.64 38.83
CA LEU A 97 -2.99 32.43 39.98
C LEU A 97 -3.70 31.57 41.04
N VAL A 98 -4.47 30.57 40.61
CA VAL A 98 -5.11 29.59 41.51
C VAL A 98 -4.07 28.71 42.20
N ALA A 99 -3.09 28.20 41.46
CA ALA A 99 -1.98 27.42 42.00
C ALA A 99 -1.19 28.21 43.06
N LEU A 100 -0.90 29.49 42.81
CA LEU A 100 -0.22 30.36 43.78
C LEU A 100 -1.03 30.55 45.07
N ARG A 101 -2.37 30.66 44.98
CA ARG A 101 -3.25 30.73 46.16
C ARG A 101 -3.30 29.40 46.92
N GLN A 102 -3.32 28.26 46.23
CA GLN A 102 -3.31 26.93 46.84
C GLN A 102 -1.98 26.66 47.55
N ILE A 103 -0.85 26.94 46.88
CA ILE A 103 0.50 26.80 47.44
C ILE A 103 0.67 27.67 48.70
N LYS A 104 0.18 28.92 48.69
CA LYS A 104 0.25 29.80 49.85
C LYS A 104 -0.57 29.29 51.05
N LYS A 105 -1.70 28.60 50.81
CA LYS A 105 -2.57 28.06 51.87
C LYS A 105 -2.14 26.68 52.36
N ARG A 106 -1.56 25.84 51.50
CA ARG A 106 -1.25 24.43 51.79
C ARG A 106 0.24 24.13 51.99
N GLY A 107 1.13 25.09 51.72
CA GLY A 107 2.58 24.92 51.92
C GLY A 107 3.24 23.98 50.91
N GLU A 108 2.63 23.77 49.74
CA GLU A 108 3.07 22.83 48.70
C GLU A 108 4.28 23.36 47.90
N ARG A 109 5.11 22.47 47.34
CA ARG A 109 6.24 22.85 46.47
C ARG A 109 5.74 23.11 45.04
N GLY A 110 6.25 24.15 44.39
CA GLY A 110 5.88 24.53 43.02
C GLY A 110 5.74 26.03 42.75
N ARG A 111 6.01 26.88 43.75
CA ARG A 111 5.84 28.34 43.63
C ARG A 111 6.66 28.96 42.48
N GLY A 112 7.88 28.49 42.24
CA GLY A 112 8.72 28.96 41.14
C GLY A 112 8.13 28.65 39.76
N MET A 113 7.59 27.44 39.58
CA MET A 113 6.94 27.02 38.32
C MET A 113 5.64 27.78 38.07
N ALA A 114 4.83 28.01 39.10
CA ALA A 114 3.60 28.79 38.96
C ALA A 114 3.88 30.28 38.65
N ILE A 115 4.96 30.86 39.20
CA ILE A 115 5.40 32.22 38.83
C ILE A 115 5.87 32.25 37.37
N ALA A 116 6.67 31.27 36.94
CA ALA A 116 7.12 31.18 35.55
C ALA A 116 5.94 31.03 34.58
N GLY A 117 4.99 30.14 34.88
CA GLY A 117 3.77 29.95 34.07
C GLY A 117 2.90 31.21 33.99
N VAL A 118 2.74 31.95 35.09
CA VAL A 118 2.05 33.26 35.08
C VAL A 118 2.82 34.28 34.24
N ALA A 119 4.13 34.39 34.40
CA ALA A 119 4.95 35.35 33.66
C ALA A 119 4.91 35.11 32.14
N LEU A 120 5.07 33.85 31.72
CA LEU A 120 4.97 33.45 30.32
C LEU A 120 3.57 33.67 29.76
N SER A 121 2.53 33.35 30.53
CA SER A 121 1.13 33.59 30.14
C SER A 121 0.80 35.08 30.00
N THR A 122 1.33 35.94 30.89
CA THR A 122 1.16 37.39 30.77
C THR A 122 1.87 37.95 29.55
N LEU A 123 3.08 37.44 29.24
CA LEU A 123 3.82 37.83 28.05
C LEU A 123 3.08 37.39 26.78
N GLY A 124 2.56 36.15 26.76
CA GLY A 124 1.73 35.63 25.67
C GLY A 124 0.46 36.46 25.45
N LEU A 125 -0.24 36.90 26.51
CA LEU A 125 -1.40 37.79 26.38
C LEU A 125 -1.04 39.16 25.82
N VAL A 126 0.10 39.73 26.21
CA VAL A 126 0.56 41.02 25.68
C VAL A 126 0.92 40.88 24.20
N LEU A 127 1.61 39.81 23.82
CA LEU A 127 1.93 39.52 22.42
C LEU A 127 0.67 39.30 21.58
N TRP A 128 -0.31 38.55 22.08
CA TRP A 128 -1.61 38.38 21.41
C TRP A 128 -2.39 39.69 21.28
N ALA A 129 -2.43 40.53 22.32
CA ALA A 129 -3.08 41.84 22.26
C ALA A 129 -2.45 42.78 21.23
N LEU A 130 -1.16 42.61 20.94
CA LEU A 130 -0.42 43.34 19.91
C LEU A 130 -0.55 42.70 18.52
N ALA A 131 -0.73 41.38 18.43
CA ALA A 131 -0.82 40.63 17.17
C ALA A 131 -2.24 40.65 16.55
N ILE A 132 -3.30 40.75 17.36
CA ILE A 132 -4.68 40.81 16.88
C ILE A 132 -4.93 42.02 15.95
N PRO A 133 -4.47 43.25 16.25
CA PRO A 133 -4.67 44.40 15.36
C PRO A 133 -3.82 44.35 14.09
N THR A 134 -2.71 43.62 14.08
CA THR A 134 -1.73 43.60 12.98
C THR A 134 -1.94 42.47 11.98
N GLY A 135 -2.92 41.58 12.19
CA GLY A 135 -3.19 40.43 11.32
C GLY A 135 -2.24 39.24 11.52
N VAL A 136 -1.11 39.42 12.20
CA VAL A 136 -0.15 38.34 12.50
C VAL A 136 -0.78 37.20 13.30
N ALA A 137 -1.82 37.48 14.10
CA ALA A 137 -2.55 36.45 14.83
C ALA A 137 -3.32 35.48 13.90
N SER A 138 -3.76 35.91 12.71
CA SER A 138 -4.42 34.99 11.76
C SER A 138 -3.40 34.11 11.06
N GLU A 139 -2.22 34.63 10.71
CA GLU A 139 -1.13 33.84 10.11
C GLU A 139 -0.62 32.75 11.08
N VAL A 140 -0.47 33.08 12.36
CA VAL A 140 -0.09 32.10 13.40
C VAL A 140 -1.20 31.08 13.65
N TRP A 141 -2.47 31.49 13.54
CA TRP A 141 -3.62 30.59 13.67
C TRP A 141 -3.80 29.68 12.46
N GLU A 142 -3.48 30.15 11.25
CA GLU A 142 -3.44 29.36 10.02
C GLU A 142 -2.31 28.34 10.07
N GLY A 143 -1.09 28.74 10.43
CA GLY A 143 0.03 27.80 10.61
C GLY A 143 -0.23 26.76 11.72
N PHE A 144 -1.01 27.09 12.76
CA PHE A 144 -1.46 26.10 13.74
C PHE A 144 -2.53 25.14 13.20
N LYS A 145 -3.45 25.61 12.36
CA LYS A 145 -4.43 24.73 11.70
C LYS A 145 -3.75 23.77 10.73
N GLU A 146 -2.75 24.25 10.00
CA GLU A 146 -1.94 23.45 9.09
C GLU A 146 -1.19 22.37 9.89
N GLY A 147 -0.48 22.73 10.96
CA GLY A 147 0.23 21.76 11.81
C GLY A 147 -0.66 20.87 12.70
N ALA A 148 -1.95 21.19 12.86
CA ALA A 148 -2.90 20.35 13.61
C ALA A 148 -3.77 19.46 12.69
N ALA A 149 -3.80 19.73 11.38
CA ALA A 149 -4.39 18.86 10.38
C ALA A 149 -3.45 17.70 10.00
N GLU A 150 -2.18 17.81 10.37
CA GLU A 150 -1.09 16.85 10.09
C GLU A 150 -0.95 15.82 11.23
N GLU A 151 -2.05 15.18 11.64
CA GLU A 151 -2.02 13.94 12.44
C GLU A 151 -3.03 12.93 11.88
N THR A 152 -2.82 12.54 10.63
CA THR A 152 -3.22 11.23 10.08
C THR A 152 -2.42 11.04 8.81
N LEU A 153 -1.86 9.85 8.64
CA LEU A 153 -1.18 9.36 7.45
C LEU A 153 -2.21 9.33 6.28
N SER A 154 -2.52 10.49 5.72
CA SER A 154 -3.64 10.69 4.79
C SER A 154 -3.06 11.08 3.43
N VAL A 155 -2.45 10.11 2.76
CA VAL A 155 -2.30 10.20 1.31
C VAL A 155 -3.69 10.01 0.67
N LYS A 156 -4.09 10.93 -0.18
CA LYS A 156 -5.40 10.91 -0.86
C LYS A 156 -5.25 10.34 -2.27
N LYS A 157 -6.35 9.82 -2.80
CA LYS A 157 -6.46 9.46 -4.23
C LYS A 157 -5.88 10.57 -5.12
N GLY A 158 -4.95 10.22 -6.00
CA GLY A 158 -4.27 11.15 -6.89
C GLY A 158 -2.93 11.69 -6.38
N GLN A 159 -2.50 11.35 -5.16
CA GLN A 159 -1.25 11.86 -4.60
C GLN A 159 -0.15 10.81 -4.69
N CYS A 160 1.02 11.26 -5.14
CA CYS A 160 2.27 10.51 -5.10
C CYS A 160 3.07 10.86 -3.85
N PHE A 161 3.85 9.91 -3.35
CA PHE A 161 4.57 10.07 -2.11
C PHE A 161 5.84 9.22 -2.05
N ASP A 162 6.75 9.66 -1.19
CA ASP A 162 7.91 8.88 -0.76
C ASP A 162 7.69 8.30 0.63
N SER A 163 8.11 7.05 0.81
CA SER A 163 8.07 6.35 2.08
C SER A 163 9.40 6.51 2.83
N PRO A 164 9.39 6.72 4.15
CA PRO A 164 10.59 6.75 4.96
C PRO A 164 11.41 5.46 4.81
N GLY A 165 12.56 5.56 4.15
CA GLY A 165 13.43 4.42 3.87
C GLY A 165 13.38 3.88 2.45
N GLY A 166 12.56 4.48 1.57
CA GLY A 166 12.48 4.14 0.15
C GLY A 166 11.86 2.78 -0.11
N SER A 167 10.88 2.39 0.70
CA SER A 167 10.20 1.09 0.59
C SER A 167 8.76 1.18 1.06
N LEU A 168 7.86 0.56 0.30
CA LEU A 168 6.46 0.40 0.68
C LEU A 168 6.23 -0.80 1.61
N GLU A 169 7.26 -1.60 1.90
CA GLU A 169 7.16 -2.73 2.80
C GLU A 169 7.35 -2.32 4.27
N GLY A 170 6.45 -2.80 5.12
CA GLY A 170 6.53 -2.64 6.58
C GLY A 170 5.65 -1.51 7.12
N GLU A 171 5.97 -1.07 8.34
CA GLU A 171 5.19 -0.05 9.05
C GLU A 171 5.72 1.34 8.73
N THR A 172 4.85 2.22 8.25
CA THR A 172 5.16 3.63 8.04
C THR A 172 4.27 4.53 8.90
N TYR A 173 4.82 5.65 9.35
CA TYR A 173 4.15 6.64 10.21
C TYR A 173 4.18 8.06 9.64
N ASP A 174 4.85 8.24 8.51
CA ASP A 174 4.98 9.52 7.83
C ASP A 174 5.12 9.25 6.32
N LEU A 175 4.55 10.09 5.47
CA LEU A 175 4.66 9.98 4.02
C LEU A 175 4.91 11.37 3.47
N ASP A 176 5.97 11.51 2.67
CA ASP A 176 6.32 12.77 2.04
C ASP A 176 5.56 12.89 0.72
N ILE A 177 4.54 13.75 0.66
CA ILE A 177 3.80 13.99 -0.60
C ILE A 177 4.71 14.72 -1.60
N VAL A 178 4.86 14.14 -2.79
CA VAL A 178 5.71 14.66 -3.87
C VAL A 178 4.92 14.86 -5.15
N ASP A 179 5.54 15.50 -6.14
CA ASP A 179 4.97 15.67 -7.47
C ASP A 179 5.10 14.35 -8.26
N CYS A 180 3.99 13.88 -8.81
CA CYS A 180 3.94 12.62 -9.57
C CYS A 180 4.80 12.67 -10.84
N ASP A 181 5.08 13.85 -11.39
CA ASP A 181 5.94 14.00 -12.58
C ASP A 181 7.40 13.58 -12.28
N GLY A 182 7.80 13.54 -11.00
CA GLY A 182 9.10 13.08 -10.53
C GLY A 182 9.12 11.60 -10.15
N GLU A 183 10.30 11.15 -9.73
CA GLU A 183 10.44 9.84 -9.07
C GLU A 183 9.69 9.85 -7.74
N HIS A 184 8.98 8.76 -7.44
CA HIS A 184 8.28 8.57 -6.18
C HIS A 184 8.13 7.09 -5.83
N ASP A 185 7.97 6.78 -4.54
CA ASP A 185 7.82 5.39 -4.10
C ASP A 185 6.42 4.82 -4.38
N GLY A 186 5.36 5.63 -4.28
CA GLY A 186 4.00 5.16 -4.54
C GLY A 186 2.97 6.24 -4.87
N GLU A 187 1.87 5.79 -5.49
CA GLU A 187 0.75 6.64 -5.89
C GLU A 187 -0.57 6.09 -5.32
N ALA A 188 -1.28 6.87 -4.51
CA ALA A 188 -2.56 6.45 -3.97
C ALA A 188 -3.68 6.55 -5.02
N PHE A 189 -4.39 5.45 -5.28
CA PHE A 189 -5.42 5.39 -6.31
C PHE A 189 -6.85 5.22 -5.77
N ALA A 190 -7.00 4.70 -4.55
CA ALA A 190 -8.31 4.54 -3.91
C ALA A 190 -8.22 4.57 -2.38
N THR A 191 -9.36 4.84 -1.75
CA THR A 191 -9.53 4.78 -0.29
C THR A 191 -10.78 3.96 0.03
N VAL A 192 -10.63 2.99 0.92
CA VAL A 192 -11.70 2.08 1.34
C VAL A 192 -11.94 2.27 2.82
N THR A 193 -13.16 2.69 3.18
CA THR A 193 -13.54 2.84 4.59
C THR A 193 -14.09 1.54 5.16
N VAL A 194 -13.42 1.02 6.19
CA VAL A 194 -13.86 -0.16 6.94
C VAL A 194 -14.95 0.23 7.96
N PRO A 195 -16.04 -0.53 8.08
CA PRO A 195 -17.09 -0.24 9.06
C PRO A 195 -16.57 -0.15 10.50
N ASP A 196 -17.18 0.74 11.28
CA ASP A 196 -16.86 0.92 12.70
C ASP A 196 -17.05 -0.35 13.53
N GLY A 197 -16.21 -0.50 14.55
CA GLY A 197 -16.30 -1.62 15.49
C GLY A 197 -15.03 -1.86 16.30
N SER A 198 -14.95 -3.04 16.90
CA SER A 198 -13.69 -3.55 17.47
C SER A 198 -12.68 -3.78 16.36
N TYR A 199 -11.40 -3.56 16.65
CA TYR A 199 -10.32 -3.82 15.70
C TYR A 199 -10.43 -5.23 15.11
N PRO A 200 -10.58 -5.37 13.78
CA PRO A 200 -10.85 -6.66 13.14
C PRO A 200 -9.64 -7.61 13.14
N GLY A 201 -8.42 -7.09 13.33
CA GLY A 201 -7.18 -7.84 13.19
C GLY A 201 -6.52 -7.60 11.84
N ASP A 202 -5.19 -7.72 11.82
CA ASP A 202 -4.35 -7.36 10.67
C ASP A 202 -4.71 -8.22 9.45
N ASP A 203 -4.74 -9.56 9.62
CA ASP A 203 -5.12 -10.52 8.56
C ASP A 203 -6.45 -10.18 7.88
N ARG A 204 -7.44 -9.71 8.66
CA ARG A 204 -8.76 -9.35 8.12
C ARG A 204 -8.72 -8.02 7.37
N LEU A 205 -7.89 -7.06 7.80
CA LEU A 205 -7.71 -5.82 7.07
C LEU A 205 -6.98 -6.06 5.75
N THR A 206 -5.92 -6.88 5.78
CA THR A 206 -5.19 -7.32 4.59
C THR A 206 -6.12 -7.98 3.57
N GLY A 207 -6.93 -8.97 3.97
CA GLY A 207 -7.85 -9.62 3.03
C GLY A 207 -8.95 -8.68 2.49
N ILE A 208 -9.34 -7.63 3.24
CA ILE A 208 -10.23 -6.59 2.70
C ILE A 208 -9.48 -5.69 1.70
N ALA A 209 -8.23 -5.34 2.02
CA ALA A 209 -7.39 -4.51 1.18
C ALA A 209 -7.11 -5.18 -0.17
N GLU A 210 -6.69 -6.45 -0.17
CA GLU A 210 -6.45 -7.23 -1.38
C GLU A 210 -7.71 -7.26 -2.27
N ASP A 211 -8.83 -7.75 -1.75
CA ASP A 211 -10.10 -7.82 -2.49
C ASP A 211 -10.53 -6.46 -3.07
N LYS A 212 -10.43 -5.39 -2.27
CA LYS A 212 -10.95 -4.08 -2.68
C LYS A 212 -9.98 -3.29 -3.54
N CYS A 213 -8.69 -3.30 -3.25
CA CYS A 213 -7.71 -2.51 -3.97
C CYS A 213 -7.49 -3.06 -5.38
N TYR A 214 -7.35 -4.38 -5.56
CA TYR A 214 -7.26 -4.97 -6.90
C TYR A 214 -8.54 -4.73 -7.72
N ALA A 215 -9.72 -4.81 -7.09
CA ALA A 215 -10.98 -4.50 -7.79
C ALA A 215 -11.13 -3.03 -8.20
N LEU A 216 -10.45 -2.09 -7.52
CA LEU A 216 -10.57 -0.66 -7.76
C LEU A 216 -9.44 -0.09 -8.64
N GLN A 217 -8.39 -0.86 -8.92
CA GLN A 217 -7.22 -0.38 -9.66
C GLN A 217 -7.59 0.10 -11.06
N GLY A 218 -8.46 -0.65 -11.75
CA GLY A 218 -8.93 -0.34 -13.11
C GLY A 218 -9.84 0.88 -13.21
N ASP A 219 -10.36 1.40 -12.09
CA ASP A 219 -11.11 2.68 -12.09
C ASP A 219 -10.18 3.90 -12.09
N TYR A 220 -8.89 3.70 -11.79
CA TYR A 220 -7.88 4.75 -11.76
C TYR A 220 -6.90 4.66 -12.93
N ALA A 221 -6.42 3.45 -13.20
CA ALA A 221 -5.64 3.08 -14.37
C ALA A 221 -6.54 2.24 -15.31
N MET A 222 -7.49 2.91 -15.96
CA MET A 222 -8.41 2.32 -16.94
C MET A 222 -7.69 1.73 -18.15
N ASP A 223 -6.56 2.30 -18.57
CA ASP A 223 -5.72 1.71 -19.60
C ASP A 223 -4.68 0.76 -18.99
N VAL A 224 -5.05 -0.52 -18.87
CA VAL A 224 -4.21 -1.55 -18.25
C VAL A 224 -2.93 -1.84 -19.05
N TRP A 225 -2.91 -1.58 -20.36
CA TRP A 225 -1.70 -1.73 -21.19
C TRP A 225 -0.67 -0.62 -20.91
N ALA A 226 -1.10 0.51 -20.36
CA ALA A 226 -0.22 1.60 -19.98
C ALA A 226 0.40 1.40 -18.59
N VAL A 227 -0.02 0.37 -17.84
CA VAL A 227 0.55 0.03 -16.53
C VAL A 227 1.79 -0.82 -16.77
N PRO A 228 3.00 -0.36 -16.37
CA PRO A 228 4.22 -1.12 -16.57
C PRO A 228 4.25 -2.42 -15.75
N ASP A 229 4.89 -3.47 -16.26
CA ASP A 229 4.99 -4.79 -15.60
C ASP A 229 5.69 -4.77 -14.23
N HIS A 230 6.41 -3.69 -13.92
CA HIS A 230 7.07 -3.49 -12.62
C HIS A 230 6.18 -2.74 -11.61
N VAL A 231 4.89 -2.57 -11.89
CA VAL A 231 3.93 -1.94 -10.99
C VAL A 231 3.04 -3.01 -10.34
N ASP A 232 2.82 -2.90 -9.03
CA ASP A 232 1.88 -3.75 -8.29
C ASP A 232 1.07 -2.92 -7.27
N VAL A 233 0.02 -3.54 -6.74
CA VAL A 233 -0.87 -2.96 -5.74
C VAL A 233 -0.35 -3.22 -4.33
N TYR A 234 -0.09 -2.13 -3.63
CA TYR A 234 0.20 -2.07 -2.21
C TYR A 234 -0.99 -1.46 -1.46
N TYR A 235 -0.98 -1.59 -0.15
CA TYR A 235 -2.03 -1.02 0.70
C TYR A 235 -1.49 -0.55 2.04
N LEU A 236 -1.97 0.61 2.46
CA LEU A 236 -1.78 1.14 3.81
C LEU A 236 -3.03 0.78 4.61
N THR A 237 -2.86 -0.01 5.67
CA THR A 237 -3.99 -0.45 6.51
C THR A 237 -3.95 0.21 7.89
N PRO A 238 -5.12 0.42 8.53
CA PRO A 238 -5.15 0.93 9.90
C PRO A 238 -4.46 -0.03 10.87
N THR A 239 -3.61 0.51 11.74
CA THR A 239 -3.05 -0.27 12.85
C THR A 239 -4.05 -0.36 14.01
N ARG A 240 -3.84 -1.29 14.94
CA ARG A 240 -4.61 -1.31 16.20
C ARG A 240 -4.53 0.02 16.96
N GLN A 241 -3.43 0.77 16.83
CA GLN A 241 -3.27 2.06 17.48
C GLN A 241 -4.09 3.15 16.80
N SER A 242 -3.97 3.32 15.48
CA SER A 242 -4.73 4.31 14.73
C SER A 242 -6.23 4.00 14.78
N TRP A 243 -6.61 2.71 14.77
CA TRP A 243 -8.00 2.30 14.93
C TRP A 243 -8.64 2.81 16.23
N ARG A 244 -7.90 2.82 17.34
CA ARG A 244 -8.40 3.40 18.61
C ARG A 244 -8.58 4.91 18.55
N LEU A 245 -7.88 5.57 17.63
CA LEU A 245 -7.96 7.01 17.38
C LEU A 245 -9.03 7.36 16.33
N GLY A 246 -9.63 6.36 15.68
CA GLY A 246 -10.73 6.54 14.73
C GLY A 246 -10.37 6.24 13.29
N ASP A 247 -9.14 5.82 13.00
CA ASP A 247 -8.73 5.43 11.65
C ASP A 247 -9.46 4.15 11.19
N ARG A 248 -10.09 4.26 10.02
CA ARG A 248 -10.87 3.21 9.38
C ARG A 248 -10.51 3.09 7.91
N GLU A 249 -9.48 3.78 7.45
CA GLU A 249 -9.22 3.93 6.02
C GLU A 249 -8.11 2.97 5.59
N ILE A 250 -8.41 2.15 4.60
CA ILE A 250 -7.40 1.44 3.82
C ILE A 250 -7.11 2.31 2.61
N THR A 251 -5.84 2.65 2.37
CA THR A 251 -5.42 3.37 1.17
C THR A 251 -4.76 2.41 0.21
N CYS A 252 -5.30 2.31 -1.00
CA CYS A 252 -4.76 1.51 -2.07
C CYS A 252 -3.73 2.31 -2.86
N VAL A 253 -2.57 1.70 -3.12
CA VAL A 253 -1.37 2.37 -3.63
C VAL A 253 -0.80 1.55 -4.78
N PHE A 254 -0.40 2.20 -5.86
CA PHE A 254 0.50 1.59 -6.84
C PHE A 254 1.94 1.82 -6.41
N GLY A 255 2.78 0.80 -6.54
CA GLY A 255 4.19 0.83 -6.19
C GLY A 255 5.02 -0.05 -7.11
N ASN A 256 6.34 0.03 -6.99
CA ASN A 256 7.25 -0.81 -7.77
C ASN A 256 7.34 -2.23 -7.18
N THR A 257 7.38 -3.26 -8.03
CA THR A 257 7.55 -4.67 -7.61
C THR A 257 8.92 -4.94 -6.97
N ASP A 258 9.95 -4.16 -7.32
CA ASP A 258 11.18 -4.09 -6.54
C ASP A 258 10.94 -3.20 -5.33
N GLY A 259 11.09 -3.75 -4.12
CA GLY A 259 10.84 -3.03 -2.87
C GLY A 259 11.73 -1.80 -2.61
N LYS A 260 12.67 -1.49 -3.51
CA LYS A 260 13.45 -0.22 -3.56
C LYS A 260 13.38 0.51 -4.90
N GLY A 261 12.61 -0.02 -5.86
CA GLY A 261 12.33 0.65 -7.11
C GLY A 261 11.39 1.82 -6.89
N THR A 262 11.45 2.79 -7.80
CA THR A 262 10.56 3.95 -7.82
C THR A 262 9.67 3.89 -9.05
N LEU A 263 8.59 4.67 -9.00
CA LEU A 263 7.74 5.00 -10.15
C LEU A 263 8.14 6.37 -10.69
N THR A 264 7.69 6.70 -11.90
CA THR A 264 7.87 8.03 -12.49
C THR A 264 6.66 8.35 -13.36
N GLY A 265 6.08 9.54 -13.16
CA GLY A 265 4.81 9.89 -13.78
C GLY A 265 3.63 9.26 -13.03
N SER A 266 2.46 9.87 -13.16
CA SER A 266 1.22 9.31 -12.63
C SER A 266 0.70 8.19 -13.53
N LEU A 267 0.24 7.10 -12.92
CA LEU A 267 -0.48 6.00 -13.58
C LEU A 267 -1.95 6.34 -13.88
N ARG A 268 -2.40 7.53 -13.49
CA ARG A 268 -3.78 7.95 -13.62
C ARG A 268 -4.17 8.15 -15.08
N ASN A 269 -5.14 7.37 -15.52
CA ASN A 269 -5.80 7.55 -16.81
C ASN A 269 -7.31 7.31 -16.66
N ASP A 270 -7.93 7.96 -15.67
CA ASP A 270 -9.37 7.86 -15.39
C ASP A 270 -10.21 8.87 -16.22
N ALA A 271 -11.53 8.86 -16.01
CA ALA A 271 -12.48 9.76 -16.69
C ALA A 271 -12.21 11.27 -16.50
N THR A 272 -11.30 11.66 -15.60
CA THR A 272 -10.90 13.07 -15.44
C THR A 272 -9.70 13.47 -16.29
N THR A 273 -8.94 12.50 -16.81
CA THR A 273 -7.74 12.68 -17.62
C THR A 273 -7.92 12.22 -19.06
N LEU A 274 -8.80 11.23 -19.30
CA LEU A 274 -9.11 10.72 -20.63
C LEU A 274 -10.04 11.65 -21.41
N ASP A 275 -9.89 11.67 -22.73
CA ASP A 275 -10.90 12.26 -23.61
C ASP A 275 -12.13 11.34 -23.77
N ALA A 276 -13.15 11.84 -24.48
CA ALA A 276 -14.41 11.13 -24.60
C ALA A 276 -14.31 9.84 -25.45
N ASP A 277 -13.42 9.80 -26.44
CA ASP A 277 -13.24 8.64 -27.32
C ASP A 277 -12.43 7.56 -26.60
N GLN A 278 -11.36 7.96 -25.91
CA GLN A 278 -10.56 7.07 -25.06
C GLN A 278 -11.40 6.44 -23.93
N LEU A 279 -12.17 7.28 -23.22
CA LEU A 279 -13.04 6.81 -22.13
C LEU A 279 -14.09 5.83 -22.65
N ALA A 280 -14.77 6.14 -23.76
CA ALA A 280 -15.79 5.26 -24.34
C ALA A 280 -15.21 3.90 -24.77
N TYR A 281 -14.00 3.88 -25.31
CA TYR A 281 -13.30 2.65 -25.66
C TYR A 281 -12.94 1.84 -24.41
N LEU A 282 -12.23 2.44 -23.45
CA LEU A 282 -11.73 1.73 -22.25
C LEU A 282 -12.86 1.26 -21.32
N GLU A 283 -13.96 2.02 -21.19
CA GLU A 283 -15.15 1.53 -20.47
C GLU A 283 -15.74 0.27 -21.12
N SER A 284 -15.77 0.22 -22.46
CA SER A 284 -16.27 -0.94 -23.19
C SER A 284 -15.38 -2.18 -23.04
N VAL A 285 -14.07 -1.97 -22.89
CA VAL A 285 -13.09 -3.04 -22.63
C VAL A 285 -13.23 -3.54 -21.19
N ARG A 286 -13.23 -2.65 -20.19
CA ARG A 286 -13.41 -2.99 -18.77
C ARG A 286 -14.67 -3.84 -18.52
N ASP A 287 -15.78 -3.51 -19.17
CA ASP A 287 -17.03 -4.24 -19.00
C ASP A 287 -16.94 -5.68 -19.57
N LEU A 288 -16.11 -5.91 -20.59
CA LEU A 288 -15.79 -7.24 -21.09
C LEU A 288 -14.83 -7.97 -20.14
N ASP A 289 -13.76 -7.30 -19.68
CA ASP A 289 -12.74 -7.87 -18.80
C ASP A 289 -13.35 -8.40 -17.50
N ALA A 290 -14.31 -7.66 -16.91
CA ALA A 290 -15.06 -8.10 -15.73
C ALA A 290 -15.84 -9.41 -15.92
N VAL A 291 -16.07 -9.84 -17.17
CA VAL A 291 -16.63 -11.16 -17.49
C VAL A 291 -15.53 -12.18 -17.74
N LEU A 292 -14.46 -11.80 -18.44
CA LEU A 292 -13.31 -12.67 -18.70
C LEU A 292 -12.63 -13.09 -17.38
N ASP A 293 -12.45 -12.17 -16.43
CA ASP A 293 -11.85 -12.42 -15.10
C ASP A 293 -12.64 -13.43 -14.24
N ARG A 294 -13.88 -13.72 -14.61
CA ARG A 294 -14.74 -14.71 -13.95
C ARG A 294 -14.65 -16.09 -14.61
N GLU A 295 -13.58 -16.33 -15.37
CA GLU A 295 -13.28 -17.65 -15.93
C GLU A 295 -13.31 -18.72 -14.83
N PRO A 296 -13.95 -19.88 -15.08
CA PRO A 296 -13.98 -20.96 -14.09
C PRO A 296 -12.58 -21.48 -13.77
N GLU A 297 -12.29 -21.70 -12.47
CA GLU A 297 -11.03 -22.33 -12.04
C GLU A 297 -10.86 -23.77 -12.57
N ALA A 298 -11.98 -24.48 -12.81
CA ALA A 298 -11.97 -25.82 -13.37
C ALA A 298 -11.93 -25.75 -14.89
N TYR A 299 -10.99 -26.46 -15.50
CA TYR A 299 -10.88 -26.59 -16.96
C TYR A 299 -12.13 -27.27 -17.57
N ALA A 300 -12.34 -27.07 -18.87
CA ALA A 300 -13.50 -27.61 -19.58
C ALA A 300 -13.55 -29.16 -19.57
N GLU A 301 -12.41 -29.83 -19.41
CA GLU A 301 -12.30 -31.27 -19.22
C GLU A 301 -12.95 -31.76 -17.91
N ASP A 302 -12.90 -30.92 -16.87
CA ASP A 302 -13.40 -31.23 -15.53
C ASP A 302 -14.83 -30.73 -15.33
N ASP A 303 -15.14 -29.52 -15.81
CA ASP A 303 -16.47 -28.91 -15.72
C ASP A 303 -16.85 -28.14 -17.00
N LEU A 304 -17.25 -28.89 -18.03
CA LEU A 304 -17.71 -28.31 -19.29
C LEU A 304 -18.98 -27.45 -19.10
N ASP A 305 -19.87 -27.80 -18.17
CA ASP A 305 -21.12 -27.07 -17.98
C ASP A 305 -20.85 -25.65 -17.45
N ALA A 306 -19.92 -25.50 -16.49
CA ALA A 306 -19.49 -24.20 -16.00
C ALA A 306 -18.80 -23.36 -17.09
N ASN A 307 -17.90 -23.97 -17.85
CA ASN A 307 -17.15 -23.32 -18.93
C ASN A 307 -18.05 -22.85 -20.08
N THR A 308 -18.97 -23.69 -20.52
CA THR A 308 -19.94 -23.32 -21.57
C THR A 308 -20.94 -22.25 -21.09
N ALA A 309 -21.32 -22.26 -19.81
CA ALA A 309 -22.14 -21.19 -19.23
C ALA A 309 -21.38 -19.86 -19.19
N TRP A 310 -20.13 -19.85 -18.75
CA TRP A 310 -19.27 -18.66 -18.76
C TRP A 310 -19.03 -18.14 -20.18
N ALA A 311 -18.74 -19.01 -21.16
CA ALA A 311 -18.61 -18.64 -22.56
C ALA A 311 -19.88 -17.97 -23.13
N ALA A 312 -21.07 -18.31 -22.59
CA ALA A 312 -22.31 -17.63 -22.96
C ALA A 312 -22.37 -16.20 -22.41
N GLU A 313 -21.83 -15.96 -21.21
CA GLU A 313 -21.67 -14.61 -20.65
C GLU A 313 -20.67 -13.80 -21.47
N VAL A 314 -19.51 -14.39 -21.83
CA VAL A 314 -18.50 -13.72 -22.67
C VAL A 314 -19.08 -13.35 -24.04
N ARG A 315 -19.84 -14.25 -24.68
CA ARG A 315 -20.57 -13.95 -25.92
C ARG A 315 -21.43 -12.69 -25.79
N ASP A 316 -22.15 -12.56 -24.68
CA ASP A 316 -23.06 -11.44 -24.46
C ASP A 316 -22.29 -10.16 -24.12
N ALA A 317 -21.17 -10.25 -23.40
CA ALA A 317 -20.25 -9.14 -23.15
C ALA A 317 -19.61 -8.59 -24.43
N VAL A 318 -19.08 -9.48 -25.29
CA VAL A 318 -18.53 -9.11 -26.61
C VAL A 318 -19.61 -8.45 -27.49
N ALA A 319 -20.86 -8.91 -27.39
CA ALA A 319 -21.97 -8.28 -28.08
C ALA A 319 -22.24 -6.86 -27.56
N ALA A 320 -22.24 -6.69 -26.23
CA ALA A 320 -22.44 -5.41 -25.57
C ALA A 320 -21.32 -4.40 -25.91
N GLN A 321 -20.06 -4.83 -25.87
CA GLN A 321 -18.91 -4.01 -26.29
C GLN A 321 -19.08 -3.55 -27.75
N SER A 322 -19.39 -4.48 -28.65
CA SER A 322 -19.62 -4.17 -30.06
C SER A 322 -20.78 -3.19 -30.28
N GLU A 323 -21.81 -3.21 -29.42
CA GLU A 323 -22.93 -2.25 -29.44
C GLU A 323 -22.54 -0.88 -28.88
N ALA A 324 -21.81 -0.85 -27.76
CA ALA A 324 -21.29 0.38 -27.16
C ALA A 324 -20.40 1.15 -28.14
N LEU A 325 -19.44 0.45 -28.77
CA LEU A 325 -18.54 1.03 -29.76
C LEU A 325 -19.30 1.60 -30.98
N ARG A 326 -20.43 0.98 -31.37
CA ARG A 326 -21.26 1.48 -32.48
C ARG A 326 -22.15 2.66 -32.09
N ALA A 327 -22.51 2.77 -30.82
CA ALA A 327 -23.37 3.84 -30.31
C ALA A 327 -22.58 5.14 -30.10
N HIS A 328 -21.28 5.03 -29.83
CA HIS A 328 -20.39 6.18 -29.68
C HIS A 328 -20.08 6.84 -31.03
N THR A 329 -19.93 8.17 -31.03
CA THR A 329 -19.55 8.93 -32.23
C THR A 329 -18.06 9.24 -32.16
N TRP A 330 -17.28 8.50 -32.93
CA TRP A 330 -15.83 8.63 -32.98
C TRP A 330 -15.39 9.87 -33.74
N THR A 331 -14.33 10.51 -33.24
CA THR A 331 -13.71 11.66 -33.88
C THR A 331 -12.35 11.30 -34.47
N GLY A 332 -11.86 12.13 -35.40
CA GLY A 332 -10.52 11.97 -35.97
C GLY A 332 -10.32 10.65 -36.71
N ASP A 333 -9.16 10.02 -36.47
CA ASP A 333 -8.70 8.85 -37.22
C ASP A 333 -9.22 7.52 -36.65
N ALA A 334 -9.94 7.53 -35.51
CA ALA A 334 -10.41 6.33 -34.81
C ALA A 334 -11.66 5.66 -35.43
N GLU A 335 -12.45 6.39 -36.22
CA GLU A 335 -13.72 5.88 -36.77
C GLU A 335 -13.54 4.58 -37.59
N GLN A 336 -12.54 4.56 -38.49
CA GLN A 336 -12.30 3.42 -39.36
C GLN A 336 -11.70 2.21 -38.60
N PRO A 337 -10.66 2.36 -37.75
CA PRO A 337 -10.18 1.28 -36.88
C PRO A 337 -11.28 0.68 -36.01
N VAL A 338 -12.11 1.51 -35.36
CA VAL A 338 -13.18 1.00 -34.49
C VAL A 338 -14.23 0.23 -35.29
N ALA A 339 -14.61 0.73 -36.48
CA ALA A 339 -15.52 -0.02 -37.36
C ALA A 339 -14.95 -1.39 -37.75
N ALA A 340 -13.64 -1.50 -37.97
CA ALA A 340 -12.98 -2.78 -38.26
C ALA A 340 -12.97 -3.72 -37.03
N LEU A 341 -12.63 -3.19 -35.85
CA LEU A 341 -12.70 -3.96 -34.59
C LEU A 341 -14.12 -4.46 -34.31
N VAL A 342 -15.14 -3.66 -34.58
CA VAL A 342 -16.56 -4.06 -34.44
C VAL A 342 -16.91 -5.28 -35.30
N GLU A 343 -16.36 -5.42 -36.51
CA GLU A 343 -16.55 -6.64 -37.32
C GLU A 343 -15.82 -7.86 -36.74
N GLU A 344 -14.64 -7.64 -36.16
CA GLU A 344 -13.89 -8.71 -35.49
C GLU A 344 -14.60 -9.19 -34.22
N LEU A 345 -15.12 -8.27 -33.40
CA LEU A 345 -15.98 -8.59 -32.25
C LEU A 345 -17.22 -9.40 -32.65
N ARG A 346 -17.82 -9.12 -33.81
CA ARG A 346 -18.94 -9.96 -34.31
C ARG A 346 -18.50 -11.38 -34.65
N THR A 347 -17.29 -11.52 -35.18
CA THR A 347 -16.70 -12.84 -35.48
C THR A 347 -16.40 -13.58 -34.18
N ALA A 348 -15.73 -12.92 -33.23
CA ALA A 348 -15.43 -13.44 -31.89
C ALA A 348 -16.70 -13.88 -31.15
N ARG A 349 -17.75 -13.05 -31.15
CA ARG A 349 -19.07 -13.42 -30.61
C ARG A 349 -19.61 -14.72 -31.22
N GLY A 350 -19.41 -14.93 -32.52
CA GLY A 350 -19.81 -16.14 -33.22
C GLY A 350 -19.06 -17.38 -32.71
N HIS A 351 -17.78 -17.24 -32.37
CA HIS A 351 -16.98 -18.28 -31.74
C HIS A 351 -17.43 -18.54 -30.30
N TRP A 352 -17.58 -17.50 -29.49
CA TRP A 352 -18.12 -17.62 -28.12
C TRP A 352 -19.50 -18.26 -28.07
N ALA A 353 -20.37 -18.00 -29.04
CA ALA A 353 -21.66 -18.68 -29.15
C ALA A 353 -21.56 -20.19 -29.42
N LYS A 354 -20.54 -20.63 -30.16
CA LYS A 354 -20.29 -22.05 -30.40
C LYS A 354 -19.61 -22.69 -29.18
N ALA A 355 -18.65 -22.01 -28.55
CA ALA A 355 -18.05 -22.45 -27.28
C ALA A 355 -19.15 -22.67 -26.22
N ALA A 356 -20.09 -21.72 -26.09
CA ALA A 356 -21.23 -21.80 -25.17
C ALA A 356 -22.20 -22.98 -25.42
N THR A 357 -22.09 -23.67 -26.54
CA THR A 357 -22.92 -24.83 -26.90
C THR A 357 -22.09 -26.06 -27.27
N ALA A 358 -20.79 -26.03 -26.92
CA ALA A 358 -19.86 -27.10 -27.23
C ALA A 358 -20.30 -28.40 -26.54
N GLY A 359 -20.25 -29.51 -27.30
CA GLY A 359 -20.59 -30.83 -26.79
C GLY A 359 -19.43 -31.58 -26.13
N GLY A 360 -18.25 -30.94 -26.04
CA GLY A 360 -17.04 -31.52 -25.46
C GLY A 360 -15.91 -30.49 -25.37
N PRO A 361 -14.84 -30.78 -24.58
CA PRO A 361 -13.73 -29.85 -24.33
C PRO A 361 -12.99 -29.43 -25.62
N ASP A 362 -12.67 -30.36 -26.52
CA ASP A 362 -11.96 -30.02 -27.77
C ASP A 362 -12.71 -28.97 -28.60
N ALA A 363 -14.03 -29.12 -28.73
CA ALA A 363 -14.88 -28.17 -29.46
C ALA A 363 -15.08 -26.85 -28.70
N PHE A 364 -14.96 -26.88 -27.37
CA PHE A 364 -14.96 -25.68 -26.54
C PHE A 364 -13.67 -24.88 -26.82
N TYR A 365 -12.49 -25.49 -26.67
CA TYR A 365 -11.21 -24.80 -26.84
C TYR A 365 -10.96 -24.30 -28.27
N GLU A 366 -11.37 -25.04 -29.30
CA GLU A 366 -11.31 -24.57 -30.69
C GLU A 366 -12.01 -23.20 -30.88
N HIS A 367 -13.10 -22.98 -30.15
CA HIS A 367 -13.88 -21.75 -30.24
C HIS A 367 -13.53 -20.73 -29.15
N TYR A 368 -13.02 -21.16 -28.01
CA TYR A 368 -12.40 -20.31 -27.01
C TYR A 368 -11.21 -19.54 -27.61
N ASP A 369 -10.23 -20.24 -28.20
CA ASP A 369 -9.01 -19.61 -28.75
C ASP A 369 -9.35 -18.63 -29.87
N ALA A 370 -10.22 -19.06 -30.79
CA ALA A 370 -10.68 -18.20 -31.88
C ALA A 370 -11.57 -17.05 -31.40
N GLY A 371 -12.23 -17.22 -30.24
CA GLY A 371 -13.01 -16.18 -29.57
C GLY A 371 -12.14 -15.15 -28.87
N TYR A 372 -10.96 -15.52 -28.38
CA TYR A 372 -9.99 -14.64 -27.72
C TYR A 372 -9.07 -13.89 -28.67
N ALA A 373 -8.88 -14.38 -29.90
CA ALA A 373 -7.87 -13.84 -30.84
C ALA A 373 -7.96 -12.32 -31.11
N PHE A 374 -9.12 -11.69 -30.88
CA PHE A 374 -9.27 -10.24 -31.05
C PHE A 374 -8.66 -9.44 -29.89
N TYR A 375 -8.58 -10.01 -28.68
CA TYR A 375 -8.34 -9.30 -27.43
C TYR A 375 -7.03 -8.50 -27.50
N ASP A 376 -5.93 -9.17 -27.84
CA ASP A 376 -4.63 -8.55 -28.13
C ASP A 376 -4.32 -8.50 -29.64
N GLY A 377 -5.37 -8.56 -30.47
CA GLY A 377 -5.27 -8.66 -31.91
C GLY A 377 -4.86 -7.35 -32.59
N ALA A 378 -4.45 -7.44 -33.85
CA ALA A 378 -4.00 -6.28 -34.63
C ALA A 378 -5.05 -5.16 -34.73
N ARG A 379 -6.35 -5.47 -34.72
CA ARG A 379 -7.41 -4.43 -34.75
C ARG A 379 -7.57 -3.71 -33.43
N THR A 380 -7.33 -4.38 -32.31
CA THR A 380 -7.28 -3.74 -31.00
C THR A 380 -6.11 -2.75 -30.99
N ILE A 381 -4.93 -3.16 -31.48
CA ILE A 381 -3.77 -2.29 -31.62
C ILE A 381 -4.07 -1.09 -32.54
N ASP A 382 -4.66 -1.32 -33.72
CA ASP A 382 -5.03 -0.24 -34.66
C ASP A 382 -5.94 0.82 -33.99
N VAL A 383 -6.91 0.39 -33.17
CA VAL A 383 -7.81 1.29 -32.43
C VAL A 383 -7.05 2.06 -31.36
N ARG A 384 -6.22 1.37 -30.58
CA ARG A 384 -5.44 1.98 -29.49
C ARG A 384 -4.45 3.01 -30.03
N GLU A 385 -3.77 2.72 -31.13
CA GLU A 385 -2.89 3.67 -31.83
C GLU A 385 -3.67 4.92 -32.28
N ALA A 386 -4.85 4.74 -32.87
CA ALA A 386 -5.69 5.85 -33.32
C ALA A 386 -6.24 6.72 -32.18
N LEU A 387 -6.39 6.15 -30.99
CA LEU A 387 -6.81 6.83 -29.75
C LEU A 387 -5.64 7.38 -28.92
N GLY A 388 -4.39 7.13 -29.33
CA GLY A 388 -3.20 7.52 -28.57
C GLY A 388 -3.09 6.81 -27.20
N LEU A 389 -3.63 5.59 -27.10
CA LEU A 389 -3.48 4.70 -25.95
C LEU A 389 -2.23 3.82 -26.10
N ASP A 390 -1.81 3.10 -25.05
CA ASP A 390 -0.65 2.21 -25.17
C ASP A 390 -0.91 1.11 -26.22
N THR A 391 0.09 0.67 -26.97
CA THR A 391 -0.09 -0.34 -28.03
C THR A 391 0.61 -1.66 -27.72
N SER A 392 1.19 -1.77 -26.52
CA SER A 392 1.93 -2.94 -26.05
C SER A 392 1.00 -3.80 -25.20
N PRO A 393 0.59 -5.00 -25.69
CA PRO A 393 -0.16 -5.92 -24.85
C PRO A 393 0.66 -6.30 -23.61
N PRO A 394 0.03 -6.45 -22.44
CA PRO A 394 0.69 -6.95 -21.24
C PRO A 394 1.33 -8.32 -21.48
N GLU A 395 2.44 -8.60 -20.80
CA GLU A 395 2.98 -9.96 -20.73
C GLU A 395 2.14 -10.78 -19.75
N TYR A 396 1.43 -11.80 -20.24
CA TYR A 396 0.70 -12.73 -19.38
C TYR A 396 1.65 -13.87 -18.98
N ASP A 397 2.04 -13.92 -17.70
CA ASP A 397 2.74 -15.06 -17.12
C ASP A 397 1.78 -16.25 -17.06
N TYR A 398 1.73 -17.04 -18.14
CA TYR A 398 1.13 -18.36 -18.10
C TYR A 398 2.04 -19.26 -17.26
N ASP A 399 1.70 -19.44 -15.98
CA ASP A 399 2.19 -20.55 -15.14
C ASP A 399 1.60 -21.89 -15.65
N GLY A 400 1.88 -22.22 -16.91
CA GLY A 400 1.56 -23.47 -17.60
C GLY A 400 2.81 -24.34 -17.65
N GLY A 401 2.76 -25.49 -16.98
CA GLY A 401 3.91 -26.30 -16.61
C GLY A 401 4.81 -26.82 -17.75
N GLU A 402 6.06 -27.02 -17.36
CA GLU A 402 7.09 -27.88 -17.96
C GLU A 402 7.11 -27.99 -19.50
N ASP A 403 8.09 -27.30 -20.06
CA ASP A 403 8.76 -27.59 -21.33
C ASP A 403 9.00 -29.11 -21.51
N SER A 404 8.03 -29.80 -22.12
CA SER A 404 8.27 -31.09 -22.76
C SER A 404 8.60 -30.85 -24.23
N GLY A 405 9.83 -30.42 -24.49
CA GLY A 405 10.48 -30.55 -25.78
C GLY A 405 10.44 -32.00 -26.26
N GLY A 406 9.40 -32.34 -27.01
CA GLY A 406 9.27 -33.59 -27.75
C GLY A 406 9.57 -33.33 -29.21
N ASP A 407 10.79 -33.69 -29.63
CA ASP A 407 11.15 -33.87 -31.03
C ASP A 407 10.08 -34.69 -31.76
N LEU A 408 9.44 -34.10 -32.78
CA LEU A 408 8.65 -34.83 -33.76
C LEU A 408 9.41 -34.85 -35.10
N ASP A 409 10.33 -35.80 -35.20
CA ASP A 409 10.69 -36.43 -36.48
C ASP A 409 9.61 -37.50 -36.82
N VAL A 410 8.65 -37.18 -37.71
CA VAL A 410 8.04 -38.11 -38.71
C VAL A 410 7.56 -37.34 -39.94
#